data_AF-A0AA36IAY6-F1
#
_entry.id   AF-A0AA36IAY6-F1
#
_cell.length_a   1.000
_cell.length_b   1.000
_cell.length_c   1.000
_cell.angle_alpha   90.00
_cell.angle_beta   90.00
_cell.angle_gamma   90.00
#
_symmetry.space_group_name_H-M   'P 1'
#
loop_
_entity.id
_entity.type
_entity.pdbx_description
1 polymer ?
#
loop_
_entity_poly.entity_id
_entity_poly.type
_entity_poly.pdbx_seq_one_letter_code
_entity_poly.pdbx_strand_id
1 'polypeptide(L)'
;MTFRAGAAKVLPGDRAHIVQVGLGDNRTFLHELTGGKTKADVRWLLSACSSRKDFLGVAVEPVWKHFQAARNLAWRTDASVALVQAALGAEDGQCRIFYVDEPEPRDLARLSPRARENFEWQMSYLRNMSSAEEISPHLAHFHGRLQGSLGVAVPLVENWVPIITWTQLAAQVGFKGCEVLILDTEGFDVEILRSMMQHCERRPQELPWLIQFESNGLCNARAGYDCETEIMEELERVHYVCVGKGRDSYCVLKDALPKSWALQKWLESWCCAECAWHVDGSRQCAGLLPIRDYSRSSLPEMQQEIPLVVREDAYGDAEPRYGFVEFKNEEDADYAIKIMNMIKFFGKPIRCNKSSQDKKTNEVGANLFIGNLEPEVDEKMLYDTFSAFGVLLFAKVMRDPDNGLSRGFGFISYDTFEASDAALAGMNGQFLCNRPISVSYAYKKETKGERHGSAAERLIAANRPKEGPTPAAAPGRSGAPAMRPPMMPPGMPPM
;
A
#
# COMPACT_ATOMS: atom_id res chain seq x y z
N MET A 1 18.26 2.97 -38.14
CA MET A 1 16.95 2.29 -38.26
C MET A 1 16.04 2.87 -37.19
N THR A 2 14.94 3.50 -37.56
CA THR A 2 13.93 4.02 -36.62
C THR A 2 13.18 2.86 -35.99
N PHE A 3 13.52 2.53 -34.74
CA PHE A 3 12.80 1.58 -33.91
C PHE A 3 11.40 2.11 -33.63
N ARG A 4 10.36 1.31 -33.92
CA ARG A 4 8.98 1.64 -33.57
C ARG A 4 8.63 0.89 -32.29
N ALA A 5 8.37 1.64 -31.23
CA ALA A 5 7.66 1.12 -30.06
C ALA A 5 6.44 0.32 -30.53
N GLY A 6 6.37 -0.94 -30.14
CA GLY A 6 5.30 -1.83 -30.55
C GLY A 6 4.01 -1.43 -29.87
N ALA A 7 3.23 -0.54 -30.51
CA ALA A 7 1.84 -0.21 -30.21
C ALA A 7 1.45 -0.29 -28.72
N ALA A 8 1.85 0.72 -27.96
CA ALA A 8 1.34 0.95 -26.61
C ALA A 8 1.33 2.44 -26.34
N LYS A 9 0.27 2.93 -25.70
CA LYS A 9 -0.01 4.35 -25.45
C LYS A 9 1.27 5.08 -25.02
N VAL A 10 1.61 6.16 -25.72
CA VAL A 10 2.58 7.14 -25.22
C VAL A 10 2.08 7.63 -23.88
N LEU A 11 2.93 7.56 -22.86
CA LEU A 11 2.58 8.02 -21.52
C LEU A 11 2.73 9.54 -21.52
N PRO A 12 1.68 10.34 -21.25
CA PRO A 12 1.75 11.78 -21.38
C PRO A 12 2.47 12.41 -20.18
N GLY A 13 3.80 12.30 -20.10
CA GLY A 13 4.61 13.03 -19.12
C GLY A 13 4.34 12.70 -17.64
N ASP A 14 3.51 11.68 -17.37
CA ASP A 14 3.16 11.22 -16.03
C ASP A 14 4.20 10.25 -15.49
N ARG A 15 4.19 10.06 -14.16
CA ARG A 15 4.97 9.02 -13.49
C ARG A 15 4.35 7.66 -13.79
N ALA A 16 5.14 6.69 -14.24
CA ALA A 16 4.69 5.31 -14.37
C ALA A 16 4.43 4.68 -13.00
N HIS A 17 3.39 3.87 -12.85
CA HIS A 17 3.19 3.12 -11.60
C HIS A 17 4.28 2.06 -11.47
N ILE A 18 4.62 1.40 -12.58
CA ILE A 18 5.67 0.39 -12.61
C ILE A 18 6.53 0.47 -13.88
N VAL A 19 7.82 0.24 -13.71
CA VAL A 19 8.75 -0.13 -14.79
C VAL A 19 9.34 -1.49 -14.41
N GLN A 20 9.15 -2.51 -15.25
CA GLN A 20 9.82 -3.81 -15.09
C GLN A 20 10.77 -4.04 -16.27
N VAL A 21 12.02 -4.39 -15.94
CA VAL A 21 13.07 -4.73 -16.90
C VAL A 21 13.43 -6.20 -16.70
N GLY A 22 13.40 -6.98 -17.78
CA GLY A 22 13.46 -8.44 -17.70
C GLY A 22 12.09 -8.99 -17.32
N LEU A 23 11.29 -9.36 -18.31
CA LEU A 23 9.96 -9.92 -18.05
C LEU A 23 10.00 -11.44 -17.94
N GLY A 24 10.89 -12.06 -18.73
CA GLY A 24 10.85 -13.49 -18.99
C GLY A 24 9.49 -13.93 -19.55
N ASP A 25 9.18 -15.21 -19.39
CA ASP A 25 7.86 -15.77 -19.70
C ASP A 25 6.82 -15.48 -18.59
N ASN A 26 7.27 -15.22 -17.36
CA ASN A 26 6.42 -14.98 -16.20
C ASN A 26 5.69 -13.64 -16.22
N ARG A 27 6.09 -12.67 -17.06
CA ARG A 27 5.32 -11.45 -17.42
C ARG A 27 4.62 -10.84 -16.19
N THR A 28 5.36 -10.66 -15.12
CA THR A 28 4.84 -10.87 -13.76
C THR A 28 3.83 -9.84 -13.31
N PHE A 29 4.00 -8.56 -13.64
CA PHE A 29 2.96 -7.56 -13.36
C PHE A 29 1.80 -7.60 -14.37
N LEU A 30 2.09 -7.91 -15.63
CA LEU A 30 1.07 -8.03 -16.70
C LEU A 30 0.07 -9.15 -16.43
N HIS A 31 0.54 -10.29 -15.90
CA HIS A 31 -0.34 -11.39 -15.51
C HIS A 31 -1.31 -10.99 -14.40
N GLU A 32 -0.85 -10.18 -13.43
CA GLU A 32 -1.70 -9.64 -12.37
C GLU A 32 -2.82 -8.75 -12.95
N LEU A 33 -2.47 -7.85 -13.86
CA LEU A 33 -3.41 -6.94 -14.52
C LEU A 33 -4.48 -7.66 -15.35
N THR A 34 -4.21 -8.89 -15.82
CA THR A 34 -5.17 -9.73 -16.54
C THR A 34 -6.00 -10.66 -15.63
N GLY A 35 -5.90 -10.53 -14.31
CA GLY A 35 -6.62 -11.39 -13.36
C GLY A 35 -5.98 -12.78 -13.18
N GLY A 36 -4.76 -12.98 -13.70
CA GLY A 36 -3.97 -14.19 -13.47
C GLY A 36 -3.44 -14.25 -12.03
N LYS A 37 -3.29 -15.46 -11.48
CA LYS A 37 -2.59 -15.67 -10.22
C LYS A 37 -1.08 -15.57 -10.48
N THR A 38 -0.44 -14.50 -10.01
CA THR A 38 1.02 -14.34 -10.06
C THR A 38 1.67 -14.88 -8.79
N LYS A 39 3.01 -14.92 -8.75
CA LYS A 39 3.76 -15.06 -7.49
C LYS A 39 3.31 -13.98 -6.50
N ALA A 40 3.20 -14.35 -5.22
CA ALA A 40 2.70 -13.48 -4.17
C ALA A 40 3.53 -12.19 -4.00
N ASP A 41 4.78 -12.22 -4.43
CA ASP A 41 5.79 -11.18 -4.24
C ASP A 41 5.51 -9.95 -5.11
N VAL A 42 5.14 -10.13 -6.38
CA VAL A 42 4.85 -9.00 -7.28
C VAL A 42 3.53 -8.31 -6.94
N ARG A 43 2.51 -9.06 -6.51
CA ARG A 43 1.26 -8.47 -5.98
C ARG A 43 1.54 -7.55 -4.80
N TRP A 44 2.49 -7.95 -3.96
CA TRP A 44 2.89 -7.19 -2.79
C TRP A 44 3.74 -5.97 -3.18
N LEU A 45 4.68 -6.08 -4.14
CA LEU A 45 5.36 -4.90 -4.70
C LEU A 45 4.39 -3.88 -5.30
N LEU A 46 3.40 -4.36 -6.07
CA LEU A 46 2.34 -3.52 -6.64
C LEU A 46 1.39 -2.90 -5.59
N SER A 47 1.48 -3.29 -4.31
CA SER A 47 0.75 -2.62 -3.24
C SER A 47 1.44 -1.34 -2.74
N ALA A 48 2.70 -1.12 -3.16
CA ALA A 48 3.41 0.14 -2.94
C ALA A 48 3.01 1.25 -3.93
N CYS A 49 2.38 0.89 -5.06
CA CYS A 49 1.88 1.84 -6.06
C CYS A 49 0.64 2.60 -5.56
N SER A 50 0.43 3.81 -6.07
CA SER A 50 -0.80 4.58 -5.89
C SER A 50 -2.01 3.93 -6.59
N SER A 51 -3.22 4.48 -6.37
CA SER A 51 -4.50 3.85 -6.73
C SER A 51 -4.61 3.38 -8.20
N ARG A 52 -5.10 2.16 -8.42
CA ARG A 52 -5.00 1.40 -9.68
C ARG A 52 -6.07 1.70 -10.75
N LYS A 53 -6.94 2.70 -10.59
CA LYS A 53 -8.05 2.93 -11.54
C LYS A 53 -7.58 3.25 -12.97
N ASP A 54 -6.38 3.82 -13.12
CA ASP A 54 -5.75 4.15 -14.41
C ASP A 54 -4.28 3.68 -14.47
N PHE A 55 -4.07 2.37 -14.30
CA PHE A 55 -2.73 1.80 -14.16
C PHE A 55 -1.82 2.06 -15.37
N LEU A 56 -0.59 2.51 -15.08
CA LEU A 56 0.44 2.90 -16.03
C LEU A 56 1.69 2.04 -15.87
N GLY A 57 1.96 1.18 -16.84
CA GLY A 57 3.11 0.27 -16.78
C GLY A 57 4.09 0.48 -17.93
N VAL A 58 5.36 0.19 -17.68
CA VAL A 58 6.40 0.06 -18.72
C VAL A 58 7.06 -1.29 -18.56
N ALA A 59 7.17 -2.02 -19.67
CA ALA A 59 7.73 -3.35 -19.70
C ALA A 59 8.84 -3.41 -20.76
N VAL A 60 10.05 -3.79 -20.34
CA VAL A 60 11.23 -3.84 -21.19
C VAL A 60 11.74 -5.27 -21.29
N GLU A 61 11.82 -5.80 -22.51
CA GLU A 61 12.18 -7.20 -22.75
C GLU A 61 12.95 -7.34 -24.06
N PRO A 62 14.23 -7.78 -24.03
CA PRO A 62 15.03 -7.92 -25.24
C PRO A 62 14.63 -9.12 -26.12
N VAL A 63 14.16 -10.22 -25.53
CA VAL A 63 13.86 -11.45 -26.25
C VAL A 63 12.53 -11.32 -27.01
N TRP A 64 12.59 -11.38 -28.34
CA TRP A 64 11.42 -11.17 -29.21
C TRP A 64 10.22 -12.06 -28.87
N LYS A 65 10.45 -13.34 -28.53
CA LYS A 65 9.37 -14.28 -28.19
C LYS A 65 8.65 -13.87 -26.90
N HIS A 66 9.41 -13.49 -25.87
CA HIS A 66 8.86 -12.99 -24.61
C HIS A 66 8.13 -11.66 -24.83
N PHE A 67 8.72 -10.76 -25.62
CA PHE A 67 8.09 -9.50 -26.02
C PHE A 67 6.75 -9.72 -26.74
N GLN A 68 6.69 -10.66 -27.71
CA GLN A 68 5.44 -10.99 -28.40
C GLN A 68 4.39 -11.56 -27.46
N ALA A 69 4.79 -12.43 -26.53
CA ALA A 69 3.91 -13.01 -25.53
C ALA A 69 3.36 -11.94 -24.56
N ALA A 70 4.19 -10.98 -24.16
CA ALA A 70 3.80 -9.83 -23.33
C ALA A 70 2.84 -8.90 -24.09
N ARG A 71 3.10 -8.64 -25.38
CA ARG A 71 2.23 -7.83 -26.24
C ARG A 71 0.82 -8.38 -26.38
N ASN A 72 0.70 -9.69 -26.57
CA ASN A 72 -0.59 -10.36 -26.64
C ASN A 72 -1.38 -10.26 -25.33
N LEU A 73 -0.69 -10.20 -24.18
CA LEU A 73 -1.28 -10.09 -22.86
C LEU A 73 -1.73 -8.64 -22.57
N ALA A 74 -0.86 -7.67 -22.85
CA ALA A 74 -1.15 -6.24 -22.70
C ALA A 74 -2.34 -5.78 -23.57
N TRP A 75 -2.50 -6.35 -24.77
CA TRP A 75 -3.67 -6.10 -25.62
C TRP A 75 -5.01 -6.53 -25.01
N ARG A 76 -4.99 -7.44 -24.02
CA ARG A 76 -6.19 -7.95 -23.35
C ARG A 76 -6.54 -7.20 -22.07
N THR A 77 -5.73 -6.21 -21.67
CA THR A 77 -5.97 -5.40 -20.46
C THR A 77 -6.51 -4.02 -20.82
N ASP A 78 -7.38 -3.47 -19.96
CA ASP A 78 -7.73 -2.04 -20.00
C ASP A 78 -6.59 -1.11 -19.49
N ALA A 79 -5.49 -1.70 -18.99
CA ALA A 79 -4.32 -0.97 -18.48
C ALA A 79 -3.48 -0.34 -19.59
N SER A 80 -2.86 0.81 -19.30
CA SER A 80 -1.98 1.51 -20.25
C SER A 80 -0.54 1.05 -20.05
N VAL A 81 -0.16 -0.05 -20.72
CA VAL A 81 1.18 -0.63 -20.59
C VAL A 81 2.02 -0.42 -21.84
N ALA A 82 3.11 0.35 -21.72
CA ALA A 82 4.14 0.52 -22.73
C ALA A 82 5.06 -0.71 -22.82
N LEU A 83 5.30 -1.22 -24.03
CA LEU A 83 6.20 -2.34 -24.28
C LEU A 83 7.38 -1.91 -25.15
N VAL A 84 8.60 -2.20 -24.67
CA VAL A 84 9.84 -1.85 -25.35
C VAL A 84 10.69 -3.09 -25.55
N GLN A 85 11.02 -3.38 -26.82
CA GLN A 85 11.92 -4.47 -27.16
C GLN A 85 13.36 -3.97 -27.21
N ALA A 86 14.04 -4.00 -26.07
CA ALA A 86 15.44 -3.61 -25.94
C ALA A 86 16.04 -4.22 -24.68
N ALA A 87 17.37 -4.27 -24.61
CA ALA A 87 18.09 -4.34 -23.34
C ALA A 87 18.27 -2.93 -22.77
N LEU A 88 18.49 -2.81 -21.46
CA LEU A 88 18.90 -1.56 -20.82
C LEU A 88 20.35 -1.63 -20.37
N GLY A 89 21.05 -0.51 -20.44
CA GLY A 89 22.42 -0.38 -19.95
C GLY A 89 22.86 1.07 -19.78
N ALA A 90 24.16 1.25 -19.55
CA ALA A 90 24.78 2.55 -19.32
C ALA A 90 24.84 3.42 -20.59
N GLU A 91 24.96 2.81 -21.77
CA GLU A 91 25.12 3.51 -23.05
C GLU A 91 24.21 2.92 -24.14
N ASP A 92 23.85 3.73 -25.14
CA ASP A 92 23.07 3.29 -26.29
C ASP A 92 23.97 2.49 -27.26
N GLY A 93 23.46 1.39 -27.82
CA GLY A 93 24.23 0.56 -28.73
C GLY A 93 23.53 -0.73 -29.13
N GLN A 94 24.31 -1.81 -29.26
CA GLN A 94 23.78 -3.17 -29.40
C GLN A 94 24.51 -4.11 -28.46
N CYS A 95 23.79 -5.10 -27.93
CA CYS A 95 24.36 -6.17 -27.14
C CYS A 95 23.91 -7.54 -27.66
N ARG A 96 24.70 -8.57 -27.38
CA ARG A 96 24.30 -9.96 -27.62
C ARG A 96 23.42 -10.44 -26.48
N ILE A 97 22.35 -11.15 -26.79
CA ILE A 97 21.51 -11.85 -25.81
C ILE A 97 21.54 -13.33 -26.10
N PHE A 98 21.74 -14.11 -25.05
CA PHE A 98 21.71 -15.56 -25.03
C PHE A 98 20.46 -16.02 -24.29
N TYR A 99 19.66 -16.88 -24.90
CA TYR A 99 18.47 -17.45 -24.29
C TYR A 99 18.16 -18.82 -24.90
N VAL A 100 17.37 -19.64 -24.22
CA VAL A 100 16.96 -20.94 -24.76
C VAL A 100 15.74 -20.81 -25.67
N ASP A 101 15.68 -21.65 -26.71
CA ASP A 101 14.48 -21.82 -27.50
C ASP A 101 13.77 -23.14 -27.20
N GLU A 102 12.54 -23.28 -27.70
CA GLU A 102 11.78 -24.50 -27.61
C GLU A 102 12.52 -25.66 -28.32
N PRO A 103 12.57 -26.84 -27.68
CA PRO A 103 13.12 -28.02 -28.33
C PRO A 103 12.21 -28.50 -29.47
N GLU A 104 12.75 -29.35 -30.33
CA GLU A 104 11.97 -29.98 -31.38
C GLU A 104 10.85 -30.85 -30.81
N PRO A 105 9.60 -30.76 -31.32
CA PRO A 105 8.46 -31.55 -30.79
C PRO A 105 8.71 -33.06 -30.76
N ARG A 106 9.53 -33.57 -31.69
CA ARG A 106 9.92 -34.99 -31.77
C ARG A 106 10.75 -35.44 -30.56
N ASP A 107 11.54 -34.55 -29.97
CA ASP A 107 12.39 -34.88 -28.82
C ASP A 107 11.54 -34.92 -27.54
N LEU A 108 10.53 -34.04 -27.43
CA LEU A 108 9.53 -34.08 -26.37
C LEU A 108 8.63 -35.32 -26.43
N ALA A 109 8.32 -35.80 -27.65
CA ALA A 109 7.46 -36.97 -27.84
C ALA A 109 8.06 -38.26 -27.25
N ARG A 110 9.39 -38.32 -27.13
CA ARG A 110 10.14 -39.48 -26.60
C ARG A 110 10.16 -39.55 -25.07
N LEU A 111 9.79 -38.45 -24.40
CA LEU A 111 9.81 -38.38 -22.95
C LEU A 111 8.64 -39.15 -22.34
N SER A 112 8.92 -39.91 -21.26
CA SER A 112 7.87 -40.44 -20.39
C SER A 112 7.09 -39.30 -19.73
N PRO A 113 5.85 -39.52 -19.26
CA PRO A 113 5.06 -38.47 -18.60
C PRO A 113 5.80 -37.77 -17.45
N ARG A 114 6.48 -38.55 -16.60
CA ARG A 114 7.29 -38.02 -15.48
C ARG A 114 8.52 -37.24 -15.96
N ALA A 115 9.16 -37.70 -17.03
CA ALA A 115 10.30 -36.99 -17.62
C ALA A 115 9.85 -35.67 -18.28
N ARG A 116 8.66 -35.65 -18.89
CA ARG A 116 8.05 -34.44 -19.47
C ARG A 116 7.67 -33.43 -18.39
N GLU A 117 7.12 -33.87 -17.26
CA GLU A 117 6.83 -32.98 -16.13
C GLU A 117 8.11 -32.35 -15.56
N ASN A 118 9.17 -33.14 -15.36
CA ASN A 118 10.48 -32.63 -14.94
C ASN A 118 11.09 -31.68 -16.00
N PHE A 119 10.96 -32.03 -17.28
CA PHE A 119 11.39 -31.19 -18.40
C PHE A 119 10.70 -29.82 -18.37
N GLU A 120 9.36 -29.79 -18.29
CA GLU A 120 8.60 -28.54 -18.28
C GLU A 120 8.92 -27.71 -17.04
N TRP A 121 9.12 -28.34 -15.89
CA TRP A 121 9.55 -27.62 -14.68
C TRP A 121 10.91 -26.92 -14.89
N GLN A 122 11.90 -27.62 -15.46
CA GLN A 122 13.21 -27.03 -15.74
C GLN A 122 13.16 -25.99 -16.87
N MET A 123 12.40 -26.23 -17.94
CA MET A 123 12.21 -25.27 -19.02
C MET A 123 11.47 -24.02 -18.56
N SER A 124 10.52 -24.13 -17.64
CA SER A 124 9.84 -22.97 -17.07
C SER A 124 10.83 -22.01 -16.41
N TYR A 125 11.91 -22.53 -15.83
CA TYR A 125 12.97 -21.69 -15.26
C TYR A 125 13.82 -21.05 -16.36
N LEU A 126 14.31 -21.84 -17.33
CA LEU A 126 15.15 -21.34 -18.42
C LEU A 126 14.44 -20.36 -19.37
N ARG A 127 13.13 -20.51 -19.61
CA ARG A 127 12.31 -19.56 -20.38
C ARG A 127 12.26 -18.18 -19.71
N ASN A 128 12.53 -18.10 -18.41
CA ASN A 128 12.60 -16.83 -17.69
C ASN A 128 14.02 -16.24 -17.64
N MET A 129 15.02 -16.92 -18.20
CA MET A 129 16.41 -16.49 -18.18
C MET A 129 16.87 -16.02 -19.55
N SER A 130 17.52 -14.87 -19.58
CA SER A 130 18.34 -14.45 -20.72
C SER A 130 19.60 -13.77 -20.19
N SER A 131 20.73 -13.98 -20.86
CA SER A 131 22.00 -13.38 -20.46
C SER A 131 22.48 -12.42 -21.54
N ALA A 132 22.92 -11.23 -21.16
CA ALA A 132 23.47 -10.26 -22.09
C ALA A 132 25.01 -10.37 -22.17
N GLU A 133 25.60 -10.11 -23.33
CA GLU A 133 27.00 -10.28 -23.79
C GLU A 133 27.63 -11.67 -23.68
N GLU A 134 27.36 -12.40 -22.62
CA GLU A 134 27.94 -13.70 -22.33
C GLU A 134 26.89 -14.61 -21.67
N ILE A 135 27.09 -15.93 -21.75
CA ILE A 135 26.20 -16.92 -21.15
C ILE A 135 26.45 -16.95 -19.64
N SER A 136 25.43 -16.66 -18.82
CA SER A 136 25.61 -16.69 -17.36
C SER A 136 25.91 -18.11 -16.87
N PRO A 137 26.69 -18.28 -15.78
CA PRO A 137 26.95 -19.61 -15.19
C PRO A 137 25.65 -20.37 -14.86
N HIS A 138 24.60 -19.66 -14.46
CA HIS A 138 23.28 -20.24 -14.19
C HIS A 138 22.65 -20.78 -15.48
N LEU A 139 22.59 -19.97 -16.55
CA LEU A 139 22.07 -20.41 -17.85
C LEU A 139 22.82 -21.65 -18.36
N ALA A 140 24.15 -21.62 -18.32
CA ALA A 140 25.00 -22.74 -18.71
C ALA A 140 24.73 -24.02 -17.87
N HIS A 141 24.61 -23.87 -16.55
CA HIS A 141 24.36 -24.99 -15.64
C HIS A 141 23.01 -25.68 -15.92
N PHE A 142 21.93 -24.91 -16.00
CA PHE A 142 20.59 -25.44 -16.22
C PHE A 142 20.42 -26.01 -17.64
N HIS A 143 20.99 -25.34 -18.65
CA HIS A 143 20.99 -25.83 -20.03
C HIS A 143 21.73 -27.17 -20.17
N GLY A 144 22.93 -27.29 -19.58
CA GLY A 144 23.71 -28.53 -19.60
C GLY A 144 22.99 -29.69 -18.89
N ARG A 145 22.27 -29.41 -17.80
CA ARG A 145 21.46 -30.43 -17.10
C ARG A 145 20.32 -30.98 -17.96
N LEU A 146 19.62 -30.15 -18.72
CA LEU A 146 18.54 -30.61 -19.60
C LEU A 146 19.07 -31.53 -20.71
N GLN A 147 20.17 -31.13 -21.34
CA GLN A 147 20.81 -31.94 -22.38
C GLN A 147 21.33 -33.27 -21.83
N GLY A 148 21.99 -33.25 -20.66
CA GLY A 148 22.60 -34.44 -20.07
C GLY A 148 21.63 -35.41 -19.39
N SER A 149 20.57 -34.93 -18.73
CA SER A 149 19.68 -35.77 -17.92
C SER A 149 18.46 -36.31 -18.65
N LEU A 150 17.98 -35.59 -19.67
CA LEU A 150 16.75 -35.95 -20.39
C LEU A 150 17.00 -36.27 -21.87
N GLY A 151 18.21 -36.06 -22.37
CA GLY A 151 18.57 -36.31 -23.77
C GLY A 151 17.79 -35.43 -24.76
N VAL A 152 17.26 -34.29 -24.28
CA VAL A 152 16.52 -33.33 -25.10
C VAL A 152 17.47 -32.23 -25.52
N ALA A 153 17.64 -32.05 -26.83
CA ALA A 153 18.40 -30.94 -27.37
C ALA A 153 17.56 -29.66 -27.26
N VAL A 154 17.93 -28.80 -26.30
CA VAL A 154 17.36 -27.45 -26.17
C VAL A 154 18.28 -26.48 -26.92
N PRO A 155 17.80 -25.79 -27.97
CA PRO A 155 18.61 -24.81 -28.69
C PRO A 155 19.00 -23.64 -27.78
N LEU A 156 20.28 -23.26 -27.81
CA LEU A 156 20.75 -22.00 -27.26
C LEU A 156 20.85 -20.99 -28.39
N VAL A 157 20.11 -19.89 -28.28
CA VAL A 157 20.02 -18.86 -29.32
C VAL A 157 20.84 -17.65 -28.90
N GLU A 158 21.62 -17.13 -29.84
CA GLU A 158 22.32 -15.86 -29.75
C GLU A 158 21.66 -14.86 -30.70
N ASN A 159 21.27 -13.69 -30.20
CA ASN A 159 20.70 -12.61 -31.00
C ASN A 159 21.26 -11.25 -30.60
N TRP A 160 21.45 -10.38 -31.59
CA TRP A 160 21.78 -8.99 -31.36
C TRP A 160 20.52 -8.16 -31.13
N VAL A 161 20.49 -7.41 -30.04
CA VAL A 161 19.36 -6.52 -29.68
C VAL A 161 19.88 -5.11 -29.43
N PRO A 162 19.05 -4.07 -29.60
CA PRO A 162 19.42 -2.74 -29.16
C PRO A 162 19.58 -2.71 -27.64
N ILE A 163 20.64 -2.05 -27.16
CA ILE A 163 20.74 -1.60 -25.77
C ILE A 163 20.47 -0.11 -25.73
N ILE A 164 19.63 0.32 -24.79
CA ILE A 164 19.25 1.73 -24.65
C ILE A 164 19.45 2.19 -23.20
N THR A 165 19.76 3.47 -23.03
CA THR A 165 19.85 4.09 -21.71
C THR A 165 18.48 4.31 -21.07
N TRP A 166 18.44 4.55 -19.75
CA TRP A 166 17.22 4.98 -19.05
C TRP A 166 16.65 6.27 -19.66
N THR A 167 17.52 7.20 -20.06
CA THR A 167 17.13 8.45 -20.74
C THR A 167 16.39 8.16 -22.04
N GLN A 168 16.91 7.25 -22.85
CA GLN A 168 16.33 6.88 -24.11
C GLN A 168 15.00 6.13 -23.91
N LEU A 169 14.92 5.25 -22.91
CA LEU A 169 13.68 4.59 -22.51
C LEU A 169 12.59 5.60 -22.12
N ALA A 170 12.91 6.52 -21.21
CA ALA A 170 12.00 7.57 -20.74
C ALA A 170 11.53 8.46 -21.90
N ALA A 171 12.43 8.84 -22.81
CA ALA A 171 12.11 9.64 -23.98
C ALA A 171 11.22 8.89 -25.01
N GLN A 172 11.49 7.61 -25.26
CA GLN A 172 10.70 6.81 -26.21
C GLN A 172 9.28 6.55 -25.73
N VAL A 173 9.10 6.33 -24.43
CA VAL A 173 7.81 5.99 -23.84
C VAL A 173 7.04 7.24 -23.38
N GLY A 174 7.75 8.29 -22.96
CA GLY A 174 7.20 9.58 -22.54
C GLY A 174 6.93 9.73 -21.04
N PHE A 175 7.43 8.83 -20.17
CA PHE A 175 7.21 8.91 -18.72
C PHE A 175 8.25 9.77 -17.99
N LYS A 176 7.89 10.27 -16.80
CA LYS A 176 8.77 11.07 -15.92
C LYS A 176 8.98 10.37 -14.58
N GLY A 177 9.83 9.34 -14.60
CA GLY A 177 10.07 8.46 -13.45
C GLY A 177 8.98 7.43 -13.21
N CYS A 178 9.18 6.60 -12.20
CA CYS A 178 8.20 5.57 -11.80
C CYS A 178 7.99 5.49 -10.29
N GLU A 179 6.92 4.85 -9.84
CA GLU A 179 6.73 4.54 -8.42
C GLU A 179 7.53 3.29 -8.06
N VAL A 180 7.38 2.21 -8.82
CA VAL A 180 8.10 0.96 -8.62
C VAL A 180 9.00 0.65 -9.82
N LEU A 181 10.27 0.37 -9.58
CA LEU A 181 11.22 -0.19 -10.54
C LEU A 181 11.56 -1.62 -10.12
N ILE A 182 11.35 -2.57 -11.03
CA ILE A 182 11.74 -3.98 -10.87
C ILE A 182 12.82 -4.27 -11.90
N LEU A 183 13.98 -4.69 -11.42
CA LEU A 183 15.08 -5.18 -12.24
C LEU A 183 15.22 -6.69 -12.00
N ASP A 184 14.90 -7.46 -13.03
CA ASP A 184 15.05 -8.91 -13.05
C ASP A 184 15.99 -9.25 -14.20
N THR A 185 17.24 -8.77 -14.10
CA THR A 185 18.25 -8.91 -15.16
C THR A 185 19.47 -9.66 -14.68
N GLU A 186 19.98 -10.57 -15.51
CA GLU A 186 21.16 -11.39 -15.18
C GLU A 186 22.44 -10.56 -15.30
N GLY A 187 22.79 -9.85 -14.22
CA GLY A 187 24.09 -9.20 -14.03
C GLY A 187 24.22 -7.79 -14.64
N PHE A 188 23.14 -7.15 -15.06
CA PHE A 188 23.15 -5.77 -15.60
C PHE A 188 22.49 -4.74 -14.70
N ASP A 189 21.93 -5.16 -13.56
CA ASP A 189 21.17 -4.27 -12.67
C ASP A 189 21.98 -3.02 -12.29
N VAL A 190 23.27 -3.18 -11.99
CA VAL A 190 24.17 -2.06 -11.62
C VAL A 190 24.29 -1.02 -12.75
N GLU A 191 24.48 -1.45 -14.00
CA GLU A 191 24.60 -0.53 -15.14
C GLU A 191 23.27 0.20 -15.41
N ILE A 192 22.16 -0.51 -15.27
CA ILE A 192 20.81 0.06 -15.42
C ILE A 192 20.55 1.09 -14.32
N LEU A 193 20.91 0.79 -13.07
CA LEU A 193 20.77 1.70 -11.94
C LEU A 193 21.64 2.95 -12.10
N ARG A 194 22.89 2.81 -12.57
CA ARG A 194 23.77 3.95 -12.88
C ARG A 194 23.20 4.81 -14.01
N SER A 195 22.70 4.19 -15.09
CA SER A 195 22.01 4.88 -16.19
C SER A 195 20.79 5.67 -15.70
N MET A 196 20.01 5.09 -14.78
CA MET A 196 18.85 5.72 -14.15
C MET A 196 19.27 6.89 -13.24
N MET A 197 20.29 6.72 -12.39
CA MET A 197 20.78 7.80 -11.52
C MET A 197 21.34 8.96 -12.33
N GLN A 198 22.13 8.68 -13.37
CA GLN A 198 22.67 9.69 -14.28
C GLN A 198 21.53 10.50 -14.96
N HIS A 199 20.46 9.82 -15.39
CA HIS A 199 19.28 10.50 -15.93
C HIS A 199 18.64 11.46 -14.92
N CYS A 200 18.60 11.04 -13.65
CA CYS A 200 17.94 11.75 -12.57
C CYS A 200 18.81 12.82 -11.89
N GLU A 201 20.11 12.94 -12.19
CA GLU A 201 20.99 13.97 -11.62
C GLU A 201 20.42 15.39 -11.78
N ARG A 202 19.83 15.69 -12.95
CA ARG A 202 19.17 16.97 -13.25
C ARG A 202 17.66 16.92 -13.07
N ARG A 203 17.12 15.76 -12.69
CA ARG A 203 15.69 15.45 -12.57
C ARG A 203 15.43 14.60 -11.33
N PRO A 204 15.80 15.04 -10.12
CA PRO A 204 15.70 14.21 -8.92
C PRO A 204 14.26 13.79 -8.61
N GLN A 205 13.28 14.59 -9.05
CA GLN A 205 11.87 14.24 -8.97
C GLN A 205 11.50 13.02 -9.82
N GLU A 206 12.32 12.55 -10.74
CA GLU A 206 12.03 11.40 -11.63
C GLU A 206 12.61 10.08 -11.10
N LEU A 207 13.27 10.10 -9.94
CA LEU A 207 13.75 8.90 -9.27
C LEU A 207 12.59 7.93 -8.96
N PRO A 208 12.80 6.60 -9.14
CA PRO A 208 11.89 5.57 -8.67
C PRO A 208 11.62 5.69 -7.16
N TRP A 209 10.40 5.44 -6.70
CA TRP A 209 10.13 5.49 -5.25
C TRP A 209 10.54 4.21 -4.52
N LEU A 210 10.39 3.08 -5.18
CA LEU A 210 10.81 1.76 -4.72
C LEU A 210 11.58 1.08 -5.86
N ILE A 211 12.74 0.52 -5.53
CA ILE A 211 13.56 -0.27 -6.44
C ILE A 211 13.67 -1.67 -5.85
N GLN A 212 13.37 -2.69 -6.65
CA GLN A 212 13.81 -4.06 -6.43
C GLN A 212 14.81 -4.44 -7.52
N PHE A 213 15.89 -5.11 -7.13
CA PHE A 213 16.91 -5.63 -8.04
C PHE A 213 17.59 -6.87 -7.44
N GLU A 214 18.22 -7.68 -8.28
CA GLU A 214 18.89 -8.89 -7.85
C GLU A 214 20.27 -8.56 -7.26
N SER A 215 20.52 -9.03 -6.03
CA SER A 215 21.76 -8.78 -5.29
C SER A 215 22.30 -10.09 -4.74
N ASN A 216 22.72 -11.00 -5.63
CA ASN A 216 23.19 -12.33 -5.24
C ASN A 216 24.62 -12.61 -5.76
N GLY A 217 25.43 -11.57 -5.91
CA GLY A 217 26.78 -11.66 -6.46
C GLY A 217 26.85 -11.93 -7.96
N LEU A 218 25.72 -11.97 -8.66
CA LEU A 218 25.67 -12.13 -10.12
C LEU A 218 26.25 -10.89 -10.82
N CYS A 219 25.96 -9.69 -10.32
CA CYS A 219 26.63 -8.49 -10.79
C CYS A 219 28.11 -8.54 -10.41
N ASN A 220 28.46 -8.99 -9.20
CA ASN A 220 29.87 -9.09 -8.77
C ASN A 220 30.69 -10.06 -9.62
N ALA A 221 30.09 -11.14 -10.11
CA ALA A 221 30.72 -12.10 -11.00
C ALA A 221 31.09 -11.49 -12.37
N ARG A 222 30.44 -10.39 -12.75
CA ARG A 222 30.51 -9.79 -14.08
C ARG A 222 31.20 -8.42 -14.10
N ALA A 223 30.81 -7.52 -13.20
CA ALA A 223 31.26 -6.13 -13.13
C ALA A 223 32.43 -5.91 -12.15
N GLY A 224 32.88 -6.95 -11.45
CA GLY A 224 33.99 -6.90 -10.49
C GLY A 224 33.55 -7.10 -9.05
N TYR A 225 34.52 -7.44 -8.17
CA TYR A 225 34.26 -7.59 -6.73
C TYR A 225 33.67 -6.29 -6.17
N ASP A 226 32.68 -6.42 -5.28
CA ASP A 226 32.01 -5.33 -4.53
C ASP A 226 31.09 -4.38 -5.32
N CYS A 227 30.84 -4.58 -6.62
CA CYS A 227 29.95 -3.70 -7.40
C CYS A 227 28.52 -3.58 -6.83
N GLU A 228 27.98 -4.65 -6.23
CA GLU A 228 26.67 -4.63 -5.55
C GLU A 228 26.71 -3.84 -4.23
N THR A 229 27.88 -3.76 -3.58
CA THR A 229 28.07 -2.91 -2.39
C THR A 229 28.20 -1.45 -2.82
N GLU A 230 28.99 -1.18 -3.87
CA GLU A 230 29.18 0.17 -4.42
C GLU A 230 27.85 0.78 -4.89
N ILE A 231 27.02 0.02 -5.62
CA ILE A 231 25.74 0.54 -6.10
C ILE A 231 24.80 0.88 -4.96
N MET A 232 24.85 0.13 -3.84
CA MET A 232 24.06 0.46 -2.64
C MET A 232 24.52 1.78 -2.03
N GLU A 233 25.84 2.01 -1.94
CA GLU A 233 26.37 3.29 -1.46
C GLU A 233 26.01 4.45 -2.40
N GLU A 234 26.04 4.23 -3.72
CA GLU A 234 25.61 5.22 -4.71
C GLU A 234 24.12 5.56 -4.55
N LEU A 235 23.26 4.56 -4.37
CA LEU A 235 21.82 4.74 -4.09
C LEU A 235 21.59 5.51 -2.78
N GLU A 236 22.35 5.23 -1.72
CA GLU A 236 22.27 5.98 -0.46
C GLU A 236 22.64 7.45 -0.63
N ARG A 237 23.65 7.76 -1.46
CA ARG A 237 24.03 9.16 -1.78
C ARG A 237 22.90 9.93 -2.47
N VAL A 238 22.00 9.26 -3.18
CA VAL A 238 20.79 9.85 -3.78
C VAL A 238 19.52 9.56 -2.97
N HIS A 239 19.67 9.39 -1.65
CA HIS A 239 18.61 9.34 -0.64
C HIS A 239 17.76 8.06 -0.60
N TYR A 240 18.22 6.95 -1.18
CA TYR A 240 17.60 5.65 -0.93
C TYR A 240 17.99 5.08 0.43
N VAL A 241 17.13 4.20 0.96
CA VAL A 241 17.42 3.29 2.08
C VAL A 241 17.19 1.88 1.60
N CYS A 242 18.18 1.01 1.78
CA CYS A 242 17.98 -0.43 1.66
C CYS A 242 17.15 -0.94 2.85
N VAL A 243 15.95 -1.45 2.57
CA VAL A 243 14.99 -1.95 3.58
C VAL A 243 14.89 -3.47 3.58
N GLY A 244 15.62 -4.16 2.71
CA GLY A 244 15.73 -5.60 2.68
C GLY A 244 16.89 -6.00 1.78
N LYS A 245 17.77 -6.86 2.28
CA LYS A 245 18.93 -7.39 1.55
C LYS A 245 18.86 -8.90 1.53
N GLY A 246 18.88 -9.48 0.33
CA GLY A 246 18.75 -10.92 0.12
C GLY A 246 19.08 -11.28 -1.31
N ARG A 247 18.42 -12.32 -1.86
CA ARG A 247 18.47 -12.58 -3.32
C ARG A 247 17.91 -11.39 -4.11
N ASP A 248 16.76 -10.90 -3.66
CA ASP A 248 16.21 -9.61 -4.06
C ASP A 248 16.54 -8.58 -2.99
N SER A 249 17.11 -7.45 -3.41
CA SER A 249 17.25 -6.27 -2.57
C SER A 249 16.17 -5.25 -2.86
N TYR A 250 15.81 -4.49 -1.83
CA TYR A 250 14.73 -3.51 -1.88
C TYR A 250 15.20 -2.16 -1.35
N CYS A 251 15.13 -1.12 -2.16
CA CYS A 251 15.54 0.24 -1.83
C CYS A 251 14.38 1.22 -1.95
N VAL A 252 14.13 2.01 -0.91
CA VAL A 252 13.05 3.01 -0.85
C VAL A 252 13.63 4.42 -0.84
N LEU A 253 13.11 5.30 -1.69
CA LEU A 253 13.48 6.70 -1.72
C LEU A 253 12.87 7.44 -0.52
N LYS A 254 13.70 7.98 0.39
CA LYS A 254 13.22 8.68 1.60
C LYS A 254 12.26 9.82 1.25
N ASP A 255 12.59 10.59 0.22
CA ASP A 255 11.85 11.77 -0.22
C ASP A 255 10.49 11.44 -0.85
N ALA A 256 10.21 10.15 -1.12
CA ALA A 256 8.93 9.68 -1.60
C ALA A 256 7.97 9.32 -0.46
N LEU A 257 8.47 8.98 0.74
CA LEU A 257 7.65 8.53 1.85
C LEU A 257 6.53 9.53 2.18
N PRO A 258 6.77 10.84 2.36
CA PRO A 258 5.70 11.79 2.66
C PRO A 258 4.67 11.97 1.53
N LYS A 259 5.00 11.54 0.30
CA LYS A 259 4.21 11.75 -0.92
C LYS A 259 3.28 10.58 -1.25
N SER A 260 3.55 9.39 -0.71
CA SER A 260 2.78 8.18 -1.03
C SER A 260 2.40 7.40 0.22
N TRP A 261 1.11 7.42 0.53
CA TRP A 261 0.54 6.59 1.59
C TRP A 261 0.72 5.08 1.30
N ALA A 262 0.58 4.67 0.04
CA ALA A 262 0.72 3.28 -0.35
C ALA A 262 2.15 2.77 -0.09
N LEU A 263 3.15 3.58 -0.41
CA LEU A 263 4.56 3.28 -0.13
C LEU A 263 4.85 3.23 1.37
N GLN A 264 4.31 4.17 2.16
CA GLN A 264 4.44 4.15 3.62
C GLN A 264 3.85 2.87 4.21
N LYS A 265 2.62 2.53 3.84
CA LYS A 265 1.94 1.31 4.30
C LYS A 265 2.69 0.05 3.88
N TRP A 266 3.25 0.04 2.67
CA TRP A 266 4.09 -1.04 2.20
C TRP A 266 5.35 -1.18 3.06
N LEU A 267 6.02 -0.07 3.39
CA LEU A 267 7.20 -0.07 4.26
C LEU A 267 6.86 -0.52 5.70
N GLU A 268 5.71 -0.11 6.23
CA GLU A 268 5.22 -0.57 7.53
C GLU A 268 4.96 -2.08 7.56
N SER A 269 4.73 -2.72 6.41
CA SER A 269 4.60 -4.18 6.30
C SER A 269 5.93 -4.95 6.44
N TRP A 270 7.04 -4.26 6.64
CA TRP A 270 8.34 -4.83 6.97
C TRP A 270 8.59 -4.83 8.48
N CYS A 271 9.23 -5.89 8.98
CA CYS A 271 9.69 -5.97 10.36
C CYS A 271 11.17 -6.36 10.42
N CYS A 272 11.91 -5.83 11.39
CA CYS A 272 13.26 -6.31 11.63
C CYS A 272 13.19 -7.64 12.38
N ALA A 273 13.84 -8.68 11.84
CA ALA A 273 13.88 -10.01 12.44
C ALA A 273 14.47 -10.01 13.85
N GLU A 274 15.32 -9.01 14.16
CA GLU A 274 16.01 -8.91 15.45
C GLU A 274 15.28 -8.03 16.48
N CYS A 275 14.54 -7.00 16.05
CA CYS A 275 13.96 -6.04 16.99
C CYS A 275 12.43 -5.99 17.00
N ALA A 276 11.71 -6.63 16.07
CA ALA A 276 10.24 -6.68 16.03
C ALA A 276 9.53 -5.30 15.98
N TRP A 277 10.25 -4.20 15.69
CA TRP A 277 9.71 -2.84 15.55
C TRP A 277 9.67 -2.38 14.08
N HIS A 278 8.66 -1.55 13.76
CA HIS A 278 8.44 -0.94 12.45
C HIS A 278 9.51 0.10 12.11
N VAL A 279 9.82 0.21 10.81
CA VAL A 279 10.79 1.17 10.26
C VAL A 279 10.15 2.57 10.25
N ASP A 280 10.59 3.46 11.14
CA ASP A 280 10.21 4.88 11.13
C ASP A 280 11.08 5.73 10.16
N GLY A 281 11.86 5.07 9.30
CA GLY A 281 12.77 5.69 8.35
C GLY A 281 14.05 6.28 8.96
N SER A 282 14.25 6.17 10.29
CA SER A 282 15.37 6.82 10.98
C SER A 282 16.53 5.90 11.37
N ARG A 283 16.36 4.57 11.35
CA ARG A 283 17.40 3.59 11.71
C ARG A 283 17.57 2.49 10.67
N GLN A 284 18.80 2.30 10.17
CA GLN A 284 19.21 1.10 9.42
C GLN A 284 19.27 -0.09 10.40
N CYS A 285 18.24 -0.95 10.40
CA CYS A 285 18.30 -2.27 11.04
C CYS A 285 18.78 -3.25 9.97
N ALA A 286 19.89 -3.96 10.22
CA ALA A 286 20.57 -4.79 9.20
C ALA A 286 19.81 -6.09 8.80
N GLY A 287 18.62 -6.34 9.36
CA GLY A 287 17.86 -7.59 9.21
C GLY A 287 16.37 -7.39 9.00
N LEU A 288 15.98 -6.42 8.17
CA LEU A 288 14.58 -6.20 7.80
C LEU A 288 14.09 -7.28 6.82
N LEU A 289 12.99 -7.95 7.17
CA LEU A 289 12.29 -8.94 6.36
C LEU A 289 10.82 -8.51 6.20
N PRO A 290 10.16 -8.88 5.09
CA PRO A 290 8.72 -8.68 4.97
C PRO A 290 8.00 -9.50 6.06
N ILE A 291 6.97 -8.94 6.71
CA ILE A 291 6.19 -9.60 7.77
C ILE A 291 5.63 -10.97 7.32
N ARG A 292 5.53 -11.21 6.01
CA ARG A 292 5.06 -12.48 5.42
C ARG A 292 5.90 -13.72 5.78
N ASP A 293 7.16 -13.57 6.18
CA ASP A 293 7.96 -14.73 6.61
C ASP A 293 7.62 -15.19 8.05
N TYR A 294 6.86 -14.40 8.82
CA TYR A 294 6.34 -14.80 10.11
C TYR A 294 4.86 -15.24 9.99
N SER A 295 4.69 -16.55 9.90
CA SER A 295 3.42 -17.28 10.11
C SER A 295 2.50 -17.44 8.89
N ARG A 296 2.50 -18.66 8.37
CA ARG A 296 1.47 -19.23 7.49
C ARG A 296 0.22 -19.64 8.28
N SER A 297 -0.09 -18.97 9.38
CA SER A 297 -1.19 -19.36 10.27
C SER A 297 -1.98 -18.15 10.74
N SER A 298 -3.17 -18.02 10.15
CA SER A 298 -4.35 -17.34 10.70
C SER A 298 -4.24 -15.84 10.96
N LEU A 299 -4.37 -15.04 9.90
CA LEU A 299 -5.11 -13.77 9.98
C LEU A 299 -6.15 -13.74 8.85
N PRO A 300 -7.43 -13.41 9.11
CA PRO A 300 -8.45 -13.34 8.07
C PRO A 300 -8.12 -12.22 7.07
N GLU A 301 -8.28 -12.50 5.79
CA GLU A 301 -8.20 -11.52 4.70
C GLU A 301 -9.23 -10.40 4.90
N MET A 302 -8.82 -9.25 5.42
CA MET A 302 -9.61 -8.01 5.33
C MET A 302 -9.35 -7.35 3.97
N GLN A 303 -10.02 -7.86 2.93
CA GLN A 303 -10.16 -7.17 1.64
C GLN A 303 -11.56 -6.59 1.53
N GLN A 304 -11.77 -5.39 2.09
CA GLN A 304 -12.90 -4.57 1.67
C GLN A 304 -12.46 -3.11 1.64
N GLU A 305 -12.45 -2.51 0.45
CA GLU A 305 -12.27 -1.07 0.29
C GLU A 305 -13.50 -0.36 0.86
N ILE A 306 -13.28 0.45 1.90
CA ILE A 306 -14.36 1.17 2.59
C ILE A 306 -14.37 2.60 2.02
N PRO A 307 -15.49 3.07 1.44
CA PRO A 307 -15.56 4.41 0.89
C PRO A 307 -15.39 5.45 2.01
N LEU A 308 -14.31 6.22 1.94
CA LEU A 308 -14.10 7.39 2.79
C LEU A 308 -14.87 8.56 2.18
N VAL A 309 -15.87 9.08 2.89
CA VAL A 309 -16.60 10.29 2.49
C VAL A 309 -16.03 11.46 3.29
N VAL A 310 -15.11 12.21 2.67
CA VAL A 310 -14.64 13.47 3.24
C VAL A 310 -15.70 14.53 2.96
N ARG A 311 -16.41 14.99 4.01
CA ARG A 311 -17.27 16.18 3.93
C ARG A 311 -16.53 17.37 4.52
N GLU A 312 -16.30 18.39 3.70
CA GLU A 312 -15.74 19.67 4.13
C GLU A 312 -16.86 20.51 4.74
N ASP A 313 -16.83 20.73 6.06
CA ASP A 313 -17.59 21.83 6.64
C ASP A 313 -16.82 23.12 6.40
N ALA A 314 -17.18 23.81 5.30
CA ALA A 314 -16.59 25.07 4.89
C ALA A 314 -16.88 26.17 5.92
N TYR A 315 -15.92 26.43 6.81
CA TYR A 315 -15.81 27.69 7.55
C TYR A 315 -14.33 28.08 7.70
N GLY A 316 -13.79 28.73 6.67
CA GLY A 316 -12.45 29.35 6.66
C GLY A 316 -11.30 28.47 6.15
N ASP A 317 -10.20 29.13 5.73
CA ASP A 317 -8.94 28.59 5.14
C ASP A 317 -8.13 27.64 6.07
N ALA A 318 -8.77 26.77 6.84
CA ALA A 318 -8.11 25.79 7.70
C ALA A 318 -8.32 24.36 7.16
N GLU A 319 -7.24 23.58 7.09
CA GLU A 319 -7.27 22.16 6.73
C GLU A 319 -8.37 21.39 7.49
N PRO A 320 -9.14 20.50 6.84
CA PRO A 320 -10.21 19.76 7.49
C PRO A 320 -9.65 18.89 8.63
N ARG A 321 -10.18 19.07 9.84
CA ARG A 321 -9.67 18.44 11.07
C ARG A 321 -10.28 17.05 11.36
N TYR A 322 -11.25 16.59 10.57
CA TYR A 322 -11.92 15.29 10.70
C TYR A 322 -12.49 14.81 9.36
N GLY A 323 -12.84 13.52 9.27
CA GLY A 323 -13.49 12.90 8.12
C GLY A 323 -14.45 11.80 8.55
N PHE A 324 -15.35 11.36 7.66
CA PHE A 324 -16.34 10.32 7.93
C PHE A 324 -16.03 9.05 7.14
N VAL A 325 -16.09 7.90 7.81
CA VAL A 325 -15.92 6.58 7.21
C VAL A 325 -17.25 5.84 7.36
N GLU A 326 -17.84 5.42 6.24
CA GLU A 326 -19.09 4.66 6.24
C GLU A 326 -18.80 3.18 6.04
N PHE A 327 -19.08 2.38 7.06
CA PHE A 327 -18.91 0.92 7.02
C PHE A 327 -20.19 0.26 6.51
N LYS A 328 -20.04 -0.90 5.88
CA LYS A 328 -21.18 -1.68 5.37
C LYS A 328 -22.10 -2.14 6.51
N ASN A 329 -21.51 -2.52 7.65
CA ASN A 329 -22.21 -3.02 8.83
C ASN A 329 -21.82 -2.20 10.07
N GLU A 330 -22.73 -2.12 11.04
CA GLU A 330 -22.46 -1.44 12.32
C GLU A 330 -21.37 -2.14 13.14
N GLU A 331 -21.31 -3.48 13.09
CA GLU A 331 -20.29 -4.29 13.77
C GLU A 331 -18.87 -3.95 13.28
N ASP A 332 -18.71 -3.71 11.98
CA ASP A 332 -17.44 -3.32 11.38
C ASP A 332 -17.03 -1.90 11.80
N ALA A 333 -18.00 -0.98 11.92
CA ALA A 333 -17.75 0.37 12.44
C ALA A 333 -17.34 0.32 13.91
N ASP A 334 -18.01 -0.48 14.73
CA ASP A 334 -17.66 -0.68 16.14
C ASP A 334 -16.29 -1.31 16.31
N TYR A 335 -15.97 -2.31 15.47
CA TYR A 335 -14.66 -2.92 15.43
C TYR A 335 -13.61 -1.86 15.05
N ALA A 336 -13.79 -1.16 13.94
CA ALA A 336 -12.87 -0.14 13.46
C ALA A 336 -12.64 0.98 14.47
N ILE A 337 -13.67 1.45 15.18
CA ILE A 337 -13.52 2.44 16.24
C ILE A 337 -12.65 1.90 17.37
N LYS A 338 -12.84 0.65 17.80
CA LYS A 338 -12.05 0.04 18.88
C LYS A 338 -10.57 -0.09 18.52
N ILE A 339 -10.25 -0.51 17.29
CA ILE A 339 -8.86 -0.70 16.87
C ILE A 339 -8.19 0.59 16.41
N MET A 340 -8.89 1.51 15.75
CA MET A 340 -8.28 2.69 15.13
C MET A 340 -8.21 3.92 16.05
N ASN A 341 -9.03 3.98 17.10
CA ASN A 341 -9.02 5.14 17.99
C ASN A 341 -7.67 5.24 18.73
N MET A 342 -7.12 6.45 18.80
CA MET A 342 -5.84 6.78 19.43
C MET A 342 -4.59 6.19 18.75
N ILE A 343 -4.71 5.55 17.58
CA ILE A 343 -3.55 5.22 16.74
C ILE A 343 -2.88 6.52 16.28
N LYS A 344 -1.54 6.56 16.29
CA LYS A 344 -0.80 7.72 15.77
C LYS A 344 -0.76 7.67 14.24
N PHE A 345 -1.28 8.71 13.61
CA PHE A 345 -1.21 8.93 12.17
C PHE A 345 -0.46 10.25 11.94
N PHE A 346 0.67 10.22 11.22
CA PHE A 346 1.60 11.36 11.09
C PHE A 346 2.01 12.00 12.42
N GLY A 347 2.26 11.17 13.44
CA GLY A 347 2.63 11.61 14.79
C GLY A 347 1.48 12.19 15.63
N LYS A 348 0.27 12.33 15.07
CA LYS A 348 -0.92 12.80 15.77
C LYS A 348 -1.88 11.64 16.06
N PRO A 349 -2.38 11.46 17.29
CA PRO A 349 -3.36 10.42 17.57
C PRO A 349 -4.70 10.74 16.87
N ILE A 350 -5.19 9.80 16.06
CA ILE A 350 -6.50 9.92 15.41
C ILE A 350 -7.61 9.59 16.40
N ARG A 351 -8.76 10.25 16.26
CA ARG A 351 -9.94 10.03 17.10
C ARG A 351 -11.07 9.49 16.25
N CYS A 352 -11.52 8.28 16.58
CA CYS A 352 -12.60 7.60 15.88
C CYS A 352 -13.82 7.52 16.80
N ASN A 353 -14.96 8.04 16.35
CA ASN A 353 -16.22 8.05 17.09
C ASN A 353 -17.37 7.77 16.12
N LYS A 354 -18.44 7.11 16.60
CA LYS A 354 -19.69 6.98 15.83
C LYS A 354 -20.29 8.37 15.60
N SER A 355 -20.47 8.75 14.34
CA SER A 355 -21.15 10.00 13.97
C SER A 355 -22.65 9.79 13.91
N SER A 356 -23.42 10.52 14.73
CA SER A 356 -24.85 10.77 14.48
C SER A 356 -24.97 12.04 13.66
N GLN A 357 -25.81 12.05 12.62
CA GLN A 357 -25.95 13.18 11.69
C GLN A 357 -26.48 14.48 12.32
N ASP A 358 -26.85 14.50 13.60
CA ASP A 358 -27.29 15.70 14.32
C ASP A 358 -26.57 15.87 15.66
N LYS A 359 -25.42 16.55 15.66
CA LYS A 359 -24.74 16.99 16.90
C LYS A 359 -24.31 18.46 16.85
N LYS A 360 -25.28 19.37 16.76
CA LYS A 360 -25.17 20.66 17.44
C LYS A 360 -25.64 20.49 18.89
N THR A 361 -24.87 19.80 19.73
CA THR A 361 -24.85 19.95 21.20
C THR A 361 -23.78 19.01 21.75
N ASN A 362 -22.60 19.56 22.00
CA ASN A 362 -21.45 18.81 22.51
C ASN A 362 -21.38 18.82 24.05
N GLU A 363 -22.50 18.88 24.76
CA GLU A 363 -22.52 18.81 26.23
C GLU A 363 -23.75 18.03 26.71
N VAL A 364 -23.66 16.69 26.67
CA VAL A 364 -24.54 15.83 27.47
C VAL A 364 -24.18 15.95 28.96
N GLY A 365 -23.03 16.56 29.29
CA GLY A 365 -22.64 16.85 30.66
C GLY A 365 -22.15 15.63 31.44
N ALA A 366 -21.87 14.50 30.79
CA ALA A 366 -21.30 13.30 31.43
C ALA A 366 -19.75 13.34 31.45
N ASN A 367 -19.19 14.48 31.88
CA ASN A 367 -17.73 14.70 31.92
C ASN A 367 -17.19 14.38 33.32
N LEU A 368 -16.19 13.50 33.40
CA LEU A 368 -15.48 13.16 34.63
C LEU A 368 -14.06 13.73 34.64
N PHE A 369 -13.65 14.18 35.81
CA PHE A 369 -12.28 14.50 36.19
C PHE A 369 -11.65 13.27 36.84
N ILE A 370 -10.43 12.95 36.42
CA ILE A 370 -9.61 11.88 36.99
C ILE A 370 -8.34 12.49 37.55
N GLY A 371 -8.18 12.48 38.87
CA GLY A 371 -7.02 13.00 39.58
C GLY A 371 -6.11 11.90 40.11
N ASN A 372 -4.92 12.31 40.56
CA ASN A 372 -3.88 11.45 41.11
C ASN A 372 -3.37 10.37 40.13
N LEU A 373 -3.34 10.71 38.83
CA LEU A 373 -2.74 9.86 37.81
C LEU A 373 -1.22 9.78 38.00
N GLU A 374 -0.67 8.61 37.77
CA GLU A 374 0.79 8.43 37.68
C GLU A 374 1.34 9.11 36.41
N PRO A 375 2.55 9.68 36.43
CA PRO A 375 3.07 10.44 35.29
C PRO A 375 3.19 9.66 33.98
N GLU A 376 3.30 8.33 34.08
CA GLU A 376 3.39 7.40 32.95
C GLU A 376 2.03 7.08 32.31
N VAL A 377 0.91 7.42 32.97
CA VAL A 377 -0.43 7.18 32.42
C VAL A 377 -0.65 8.09 31.20
N ASP A 378 -0.93 7.46 30.08
CA ASP A 378 -1.27 8.14 28.83
C ASP A 378 -2.78 8.07 28.51
N GLU A 379 -3.17 8.83 27.48
CA GLU A 379 -4.55 8.92 27.02
C GLU A 379 -5.11 7.56 26.58
N LYS A 380 -4.27 6.68 26.05
CA LYS A 380 -4.65 5.34 25.60
C LYS A 380 -5.00 4.46 26.80
N MET A 381 -4.17 4.45 27.84
CA MET A 381 -4.42 3.70 29.06
C MET A 381 -5.68 4.17 29.77
N LEU A 382 -5.94 5.50 29.81
CA LEU A 382 -7.21 6.02 30.29
C LEU A 382 -8.38 5.52 29.44
N TYR A 383 -8.28 5.56 28.11
CA TYR A 383 -9.34 5.09 27.23
C TYR A 383 -9.61 3.60 27.41
N ASP A 384 -8.59 2.75 27.39
CA ASP A 384 -8.71 1.30 27.55
C ASP A 384 -9.35 0.92 28.89
N THR A 385 -8.93 1.59 29.98
CA THR A 385 -9.46 1.34 31.33
C THR A 385 -10.92 1.75 31.46
N PHE A 386 -11.28 2.95 30.98
CA PHE A 386 -12.59 3.53 31.22
C PHE A 386 -13.63 3.13 30.16
N SER A 387 -13.22 2.56 29.03
CA SER A 387 -14.14 2.01 28.01
C SER A 387 -14.96 0.81 28.50
N ALA A 388 -14.55 0.17 29.60
CA ALA A 388 -15.31 -0.93 30.20
C ALA A 388 -16.67 -0.52 30.77
N PHE A 389 -16.87 0.78 31.07
CA PHE A 389 -18.09 1.30 31.70
C PHE A 389 -19.10 1.91 30.71
N GLY A 390 -18.70 2.12 29.46
CA GLY A 390 -19.56 2.68 28.40
C GLY A 390 -18.76 3.35 27.29
N VAL A 391 -19.47 3.96 26.33
CA VAL A 391 -18.84 4.59 25.17
C VAL A 391 -18.23 5.94 25.56
N LEU A 392 -16.90 6.03 25.47
CA LEU A 392 -16.16 7.27 25.72
C LEU A 392 -16.18 8.17 24.48
N LEU A 393 -16.67 9.39 24.64
CA LEU A 393 -16.60 10.45 23.62
C LEU A 393 -15.19 11.04 23.51
N PHE A 394 -14.49 11.19 24.65
CA PHE A 394 -13.07 11.55 24.67
C PHE A 394 -12.40 11.14 25.99
N ALA A 395 -11.08 10.97 25.93
CA ALA A 395 -10.18 10.89 27.08
C ALA A 395 -8.96 11.79 26.83
N LYS A 396 -8.51 12.52 27.85
CA LYS A 396 -7.37 13.45 27.74
C LYS A 396 -6.60 13.54 29.04
N VAL A 397 -5.27 13.35 28.99
CA VAL A 397 -4.35 13.65 30.10
C VAL A 397 -3.91 15.10 29.96
N MET A 398 -3.91 15.83 31.07
CA MET A 398 -3.44 17.21 31.07
C MET A 398 -1.94 17.24 31.28
N ARG A 399 -1.22 17.79 30.31
CA ARG A 399 0.24 17.93 30.34
C ARG A 399 0.61 19.41 30.46
N ASP A 400 1.76 19.66 31.06
CA ASP A 400 2.37 20.98 31.11
C ASP A 400 2.78 21.39 29.67
N PRO A 401 2.35 22.56 29.18
CA PRO A 401 2.68 23.03 27.84
C PRO A 401 4.18 23.17 27.56
N ASP A 402 4.99 23.46 28.59
CA ASP A 402 6.39 23.84 28.41
C ASP A 402 7.33 22.62 28.36
N ASN A 403 7.02 21.58 29.13
CA ASN A 403 7.87 20.38 29.26
C ASN A 403 7.17 19.07 28.83
N GLY A 404 5.87 19.11 28.49
CA GLY A 404 5.09 17.95 28.05
C GLY A 404 4.81 16.89 29.14
N LEU A 405 5.22 17.13 30.38
CA LEU A 405 5.03 16.20 31.50
C LEU A 405 3.58 16.20 31.98
N SER A 406 3.09 15.03 32.40
CA SER A 406 1.75 14.88 32.95
C SER A 406 1.59 15.71 34.23
N ARG A 407 0.49 16.46 34.31
CA ARG A 407 0.10 17.20 35.52
C ARG A 407 -0.55 16.30 36.58
N GLY A 408 -0.61 15.00 36.33
CA GLY A 408 -1.19 14.01 37.25
C GLY A 408 -2.71 14.00 37.29
N PHE A 409 -3.38 14.54 36.25
CA PHE A 409 -4.82 14.49 36.10
C PHE A 409 -5.26 14.50 34.64
N GLY A 410 -6.50 14.05 34.40
CA GLY A 410 -7.11 13.98 33.09
C GLY A 410 -8.62 14.16 33.14
N PHE A 411 -9.23 14.17 31.97
CA PHE A 411 -10.67 14.29 31.78
C PHE A 411 -11.15 13.22 30.82
N ILE A 412 -12.32 12.64 31.13
CA ILE A 412 -13.04 11.73 30.24
C ILE A 412 -14.48 12.19 30.08
N SER A 413 -15.12 11.79 28.99
CA SER A 413 -16.52 12.11 28.72
C SER A 413 -17.22 10.89 28.15
N TYR A 414 -18.40 10.60 28.69
CA TYR A 414 -19.26 9.52 28.20
C TYR A 414 -20.41 10.07 27.34
N ASP A 415 -20.99 9.17 26.54
CA ASP A 415 -22.22 9.45 25.80
C ASP A 415 -23.47 9.48 26.68
N THR A 416 -23.40 8.87 27.87
CA THR A 416 -24.50 8.64 28.80
C THR A 416 -24.10 8.92 30.25
N PHE A 417 -25.07 9.36 31.07
CA PHE A 417 -24.81 9.61 32.49
C PHE A 417 -24.65 8.31 33.29
N GLU A 418 -25.34 7.25 32.85
CA GLU A 418 -25.29 5.91 33.44
C GLU A 418 -23.85 5.35 33.37
N ALA A 419 -23.18 5.50 32.23
CA ALA A 419 -21.78 5.11 32.07
C ALA A 419 -20.85 5.92 32.97
N SER A 420 -21.09 7.23 33.10
CA SER A 420 -20.28 8.08 33.99
C SER A 420 -20.49 7.76 35.48
N ASP A 421 -21.70 7.40 35.91
CA ASP A 421 -21.96 6.96 37.29
C ASP A 421 -21.33 5.61 37.59
N ALA A 422 -21.39 4.66 36.64
CA ALA A 422 -20.75 3.36 36.76
C ALA A 422 -19.22 3.48 36.86
N ALA A 423 -18.61 4.32 36.03
CA ALA A 423 -17.19 4.61 36.09
C ALA A 423 -16.78 5.29 37.41
N LEU A 424 -17.59 6.25 37.88
CA LEU A 424 -17.36 6.93 39.16
C LEU A 424 -17.43 5.94 40.34
N ALA A 425 -18.44 5.08 40.38
CA ALA A 425 -18.61 4.09 41.44
C ALA A 425 -17.55 2.97 41.39
N GLY A 426 -17.16 2.55 40.18
CA GLY A 426 -16.23 1.45 39.98
C GLY A 426 -14.75 1.82 40.14
N MET A 427 -14.36 3.02 39.71
CA MET A 427 -12.94 3.41 39.60
C MET A 427 -12.47 4.43 40.63
N ASN A 428 -13.36 5.13 41.33
CA ASN A 428 -12.93 6.09 42.35
C ASN A 428 -12.24 5.37 43.53
N GLY A 429 -10.97 5.70 43.78
CA GLY A 429 -10.14 5.06 44.79
C GLY A 429 -9.46 3.76 44.35
N GLN A 430 -9.70 3.29 43.12
CA GLN A 430 -8.99 2.13 42.56
C GLN A 430 -7.57 2.48 42.15
N PHE A 431 -6.68 1.48 42.12
CA PHE A 431 -5.32 1.67 41.65
C PHE A 431 -5.26 1.61 40.13
N LEU A 432 -4.70 2.66 39.52
CA LEU A 432 -4.26 2.64 38.14
C LEU A 432 -2.73 2.78 38.16
N CYS A 433 -2.04 1.74 37.70
CA CYS A 433 -0.61 1.54 37.94
C CYS A 433 -0.31 1.52 39.45
N ASN A 434 0.58 2.37 39.96
CA ASN A 434 0.98 2.37 41.38
C ASN A 434 0.26 3.44 42.23
N ARG A 435 -0.73 4.14 41.68
CA ARG A 435 -1.44 5.20 42.42
C ARG A 435 -2.96 4.99 42.45
N PRO A 436 -3.61 5.21 43.61
CA PRO A 436 -5.06 5.21 43.69
C PRO A 436 -5.61 6.47 43.01
N ILE A 437 -6.44 6.31 41.99
CA ILE A 437 -7.01 7.42 41.24
C ILE A 437 -8.24 7.98 41.94
N SER A 438 -8.47 9.29 41.78
CA SER A 438 -9.71 9.94 42.25
C SER A 438 -10.57 10.30 41.06
N VAL A 439 -11.80 9.78 41.02
CA VAL A 439 -12.76 10.08 39.95
C VAL A 439 -13.86 10.97 40.54
N SER A 440 -14.22 12.04 39.84
CA SER A 440 -15.33 12.92 40.23
C SER A 440 -15.91 13.63 39.00
N TYR A 441 -17.14 14.13 39.08
CA TYR A 441 -17.67 14.95 38.01
C TYR A 441 -16.85 16.23 37.79
N ALA A 442 -16.53 16.52 36.53
CA ALA A 442 -15.73 17.69 36.16
C ALA A 442 -16.51 18.99 36.39
N TYR A 443 -15.79 20.08 36.62
CA TYR A 443 -16.38 21.42 36.67
C TYR A 443 -16.78 21.90 35.26
N LYS A 444 -17.91 22.59 35.17
CA LYS A 444 -18.38 23.21 33.92
C LYS A 444 -17.42 24.34 33.52
N LYS A 445 -17.15 24.47 32.23
CA LYS A 445 -16.24 25.52 31.70
C LYS A 445 -16.84 26.92 31.80
N GLU A 446 -18.15 27.05 31.70
CA GLU A 446 -18.85 28.35 31.59
C GLU A 446 -19.40 28.86 32.93
N THR A 447 -19.65 27.98 33.91
CA THR A 447 -20.18 28.33 35.23
C THR A 447 -19.17 28.04 36.34
N LYS A 448 -18.67 29.08 37.02
CA LYS A 448 -17.75 28.95 38.16
C LYS A 448 -18.43 28.22 39.32
N GLY A 449 -17.93 27.02 39.64
CA GLY A 449 -18.30 26.26 40.85
C GLY A 449 -19.35 25.17 40.63
N GLU A 450 -19.98 25.09 39.44
CA GLU A 450 -20.91 24.01 39.13
C GLU A 450 -20.18 22.80 38.55
N ARG A 451 -20.52 21.61 39.04
CA ARG A 451 -20.07 20.34 38.47
C ARG A 451 -21.14 19.80 37.51
N HIS A 452 -20.67 19.07 36.52
CA HIS A 452 -21.48 18.22 35.66
C HIS A 452 -22.25 17.15 36.47
N GLY A 453 -23.37 16.64 35.95
CA GLY A 453 -24.14 15.56 36.60
C GLY A 453 -25.36 16.01 37.40
N SER A 454 -25.83 17.24 37.20
CA SER A 454 -27.02 17.79 37.88
C SER A 454 -28.31 17.07 37.48
N ALA A 455 -29.32 17.08 38.37
CA ALA A 455 -30.63 16.47 38.08
C ALA A 455 -31.31 17.07 36.83
N ALA A 456 -31.09 18.35 36.56
CA ALA A 456 -31.58 19.03 35.36
C ALA A 456 -30.92 18.51 34.08
N GLU A 457 -29.60 18.33 34.07
CA GLU A 457 -28.87 17.76 32.92
C GLU A 457 -29.28 16.32 32.64
N ARG A 458 -29.51 15.54 33.71
CA ARG A 458 -29.98 14.15 33.60
C ARG A 458 -31.39 14.07 32.99
N LEU A 459 -32.30 14.98 33.34
CA LEU A 459 -33.64 15.06 32.75
C LEU A 459 -33.61 15.48 31.27
N ILE A 460 -32.69 16.38 30.90
CA ILE A 460 -32.48 16.79 29.51
C ILE A 460 -31.92 15.61 28.68
N ALA A 461 -30.97 14.85 29.25
CA ALA A 461 -30.40 13.67 28.60
C ALA A 461 -31.42 12.53 28.46
N ALA A 462 -32.25 12.29 29.48
CA ALA A 462 -33.25 11.21 29.50
C ALA A 462 -34.42 11.44 28.54
N ASN A 463 -34.76 12.70 28.24
CA ASN A 463 -35.83 13.06 27.30
C ASN A 463 -35.38 13.12 25.82
N ARG A 464 -34.13 12.72 25.52
CA ARG A 464 -33.65 12.61 24.15
C ARG A 464 -34.26 11.35 23.50
N PRO A 465 -34.91 11.43 22.32
CA PRO A 465 -35.50 10.26 21.68
C PRO A 465 -34.43 9.21 21.39
N LYS A 466 -34.62 7.98 21.90
CA LYS A 466 -33.79 6.82 21.56
C LYS A 466 -34.14 6.36 20.14
N GLU A 467 -33.19 6.40 19.22
CA GLU A 467 -33.35 5.88 17.86
C GLU A 467 -33.63 4.36 17.92
N GLY A 468 -34.81 3.94 17.46
CA GLY A 468 -35.13 2.54 17.18
C GLY A 468 -34.75 2.15 15.75
N PRO A 469 -34.74 0.84 15.42
CA PRO A 469 -34.26 0.36 14.13
C PRO A 469 -35.18 0.81 12.98
N THR A 470 -34.62 1.47 11.97
CA THR A 470 -35.33 1.87 10.76
C THR A 470 -35.72 0.66 9.90
N PRO A 471 -36.95 0.56 9.36
CA PRO A 471 -37.32 -0.50 8.44
C PRO A 471 -36.61 -0.35 7.09
N ALA A 472 -36.16 -1.48 6.54
CA ALA A 472 -35.44 -1.59 5.27
C ALA A 472 -36.24 -1.01 4.08
N ALA A 473 -35.57 -0.17 3.27
CA ALA A 473 -36.10 0.37 2.03
C ALA A 473 -36.18 -0.72 0.93
N ALA A 474 -37.35 -0.84 0.29
CA ALA A 474 -37.60 -1.69 -0.86
C ALA A 474 -36.99 -1.12 -2.16
N PRO A 475 -36.63 -1.96 -3.16
CA PRO A 475 -35.91 -1.49 -4.34
C PRO A 475 -36.82 -0.94 -5.44
N GLY A 476 -36.49 0.27 -5.89
CA GLY A 476 -36.49 0.75 -7.28
C GLY A 476 -37.73 0.61 -8.16
N ARG A 477 -38.27 1.76 -8.60
CA ARG A 477 -38.85 1.89 -9.95
C ARG A 477 -38.43 3.21 -10.61
N SER A 478 -37.93 3.05 -11.84
CA SER A 478 -37.42 4.04 -12.75
C SER A 478 -38.54 4.83 -13.47
N GLY A 479 -38.31 6.15 -13.60
CA GLY A 479 -38.58 7.02 -14.75
C GLY A 479 -39.94 7.07 -15.46
N ALA A 480 -40.46 8.30 -15.54
CA ALA A 480 -41.10 9.01 -16.68
C ALA A 480 -42.55 9.51 -16.42
N PRO A 481 -43.06 10.49 -17.19
CA PRO A 481 -43.10 11.91 -16.82
C PRO A 481 -44.53 12.44 -16.53
N ALA A 482 -44.59 13.66 -15.97
CA ALA A 482 -45.80 14.34 -15.51
C ALA A 482 -46.90 14.50 -16.59
N MET A 483 -48.13 14.10 -16.25
CA MET A 483 -49.35 14.51 -16.95
C MET A 483 -50.18 15.43 -16.04
N ARG A 484 -50.49 16.63 -16.54
CA ARG A 484 -51.48 17.54 -15.96
C ARG A 484 -52.89 16.96 -16.12
N PRO A 485 -53.81 17.16 -15.16
CA PRO A 485 -55.20 16.76 -15.33
C PRO A 485 -55.94 17.68 -16.34
N PRO A 486 -56.90 17.14 -17.11
CA PRO A 486 -57.63 17.88 -18.14
C PRO A 486 -58.76 18.75 -17.56
N MET A 487 -58.94 19.94 -18.16
CA MET A 487 -60.09 20.82 -17.93
C MET A 487 -61.36 20.24 -18.58
N MET A 488 -62.49 20.26 -17.87
CA MET A 488 -63.80 19.87 -18.42
C MET A 488 -64.34 20.96 -19.38
N PRO A 489 -64.96 20.60 -20.51
CA PRO A 489 -65.61 21.56 -21.40
C PRO A 489 -67.06 21.87 -20.94
N PRO A 490 -67.57 23.10 -21.16
CA PRO A 490 -68.96 23.45 -20.87
C PRO A 490 -69.86 23.17 -22.09
N GLY A 491 -71.02 22.57 -21.84
CA GLY A 491 -72.07 22.34 -22.84
C GLY A 491 -73.44 22.67 -22.26
N MET A 492 -73.99 23.78 -22.74
CA MET A 492 -75.27 24.40 -22.41
C MET A 492 -76.51 23.55 -22.80
N PRO A 493 -77.73 23.93 -22.33
CA PRO A 493 -78.92 23.09 -22.23
C PRO A 493 -79.75 23.07 -23.54
N PRO A 494 -80.75 22.17 -23.62
CA PRO A 494 -82.17 22.60 -23.54
C PRO A 494 -83.03 21.55 -22.78
N MET A 495 -84.27 21.74 -22.33
CA MET A 495 -85.46 22.51 -22.72
C MET A 495 -86.18 23.02 -21.47
#